data_AF-A0A8D1MYT5-F1
#
_entry.id   AF-A0A8D1MYT5-F1
#
_cell.length_a   1.000
_cell.length_b   1.000
_cell.length_c   1.000
_cell.angle_alpha   90.00
_cell.angle_beta   90.00
_cell.angle_gamma   90.00
#
_symmetry.space_group_name_H-M   'P 1'
#
loop_
_entity.id
_entity.type
_entity.pdbx_description
1 polymer ?
#
loop_
_entity_poly.entity_id
_entity_poly.type
_entity_poly.pdbx_seq_one_letter_code
_entity_poly.pdbx_strand_id
1 'polypeptide(L)'
;PQITNAGGKKGCFVGFDLAHAVGNVELYLHDWGVDFACWCSYKYLNSGAGGLAGAFVHEKHAYTIKPTLVGWFGHELSTRFKMDNKLQLIPGVTGFRISNPPILLVCPLHASLEIFKQATMKALRRKSILLTGYLEYMIKQYYSQDKAETKKTVVNIITPSSIEDRGCQLTLTFSVPMKQVFQELEKRGVVCDKREPNGIRVAPVPLYNSFHDVYKFINLLTSVLDSAESKK
;
A
#
# COMPACT_ATOMS: atom_id res chain seq x y z
N PRO A 1 12.14 -10.89 -3.74
CA PRO A 1 12.92 -12.01 -4.32
C PRO A 1 12.95 -13.30 -3.47
N GLN A 2 13.15 -13.24 -2.14
CA GLN A 2 13.33 -14.46 -1.32
C GLN A 2 12.13 -15.43 -1.37
N ILE A 3 10.91 -14.94 -1.20
CA ILE A 3 9.68 -15.75 -1.25
C ILE A 3 9.50 -16.37 -2.66
N THR A 4 9.66 -15.55 -3.71
CA THR A 4 9.62 -16.02 -5.10
C THR A 4 10.61 -17.16 -5.36
N ASN A 5 11.86 -16.97 -4.94
CA ASN A 5 12.92 -17.97 -5.11
C ASN A 5 12.63 -19.25 -4.33
N ALA A 6 12.13 -19.14 -3.09
CA ALA A 6 11.77 -20.29 -2.27
C ALA A 6 10.66 -21.12 -2.90
N GLY A 7 9.59 -20.47 -3.40
CA GLY A 7 8.50 -21.15 -4.10
C GLY A 7 8.94 -21.76 -5.43
N GLY A 8 9.73 -21.02 -6.22
CA GLY A 8 10.27 -21.51 -7.49
C GLY A 8 11.13 -22.77 -7.34
N LYS A 9 11.96 -22.86 -6.28
CA LYS A 9 12.74 -24.06 -5.95
C LYS A 9 11.88 -25.30 -5.64
N LYS A 10 10.60 -25.12 -5.35
CA LYS A 10 9.62 -26.19 -5.11
C LYS A 10 8.66 -26.39 -6.28
N GLY A 11 8.88 -25.71 -7.40
CA GLY A 11 8.00 -25.78 -8.58
C GLY A 11 6.67 -25.05 -8.40
N CYS A 12 6.54 -24.18 -7.41
CA CYS A 12 5.33 -23.40 -7.17
C CYS A 12 5.34 -22.09 -7.98
N PHE A 13 4.17 -21.67 -8.48
CA PHE A 13 3.98 -20.28 -8.88
C PHE A 13 3.84 -19.39 -7.64
N VAL A 14 4.48 -18.23 -7.67
CA VAL A 14 4.42 -17.22 -6.60
C VAL A 14 3.85 -15.94 -7.15
N GLY A 15 2.70 -15.55 -6.60
CA GLY A 15 2.05 -14.29 -6.91
C GLY A 15 1.84 -13.40 -5.68
N PHE A 16 1.68 -12.11 -5.93
CA PHE A 16 1.53 -11.11 -4.87
C PHE A 16 0.31 -10.22 -5.09
N ASP A 17 -0.48 -10.03 -4.04
CA ASP A 17 -1.37 -8.87 -3.94
C ASP A 17 -0.53 -7.67 -3.47
N LEU A 18 -0.38 -6.70 -4.36
CA LEU A 18 0.45 -5.50 -4.16
C LEU A 18 -0.39 -4.27 -3.82
N ALA A 19 -1.64 -4.43 -3.36
CA ALA A 19 -2.53 -3.32 -3.05
C ALA A 19 -1.94 -2.30 -2.05
N HIS A 20 -1.11 -2.76 -1.10
CA HIS A 20 -0.40 -1.87 -0.16
C HIS A 20 1.06 -1.60 -0.52
N ALA A 21 1.55 -2.12 -1.65
CA ALA A 21 2.95 -2.02 -2.06
C ALA A 21 3.16 -1.06 -3.24
N VAL A 22 2.30 -1.12 -4.27
CA VAL A 22 2.40 -0.25 -5.45
C VAL A 22 2.26 1.22 -5.03
N GLY A 23 3.15 2.09 -5.49
CA GLY A 23 3.19 3.50 -5.09
C GLY A 23 3.68 3.75 -3.64
N ASN A 24 4.06 2.72 -2.89
CA ASN A 24 4.53 2.81 -1.50
C ASN A 24 5.99 2.37 -1.35
N VAL A 25 6.32 1.16 -1.82
CA VAL A 25 7.68 0.60 -1.81
C VAL A 25 8.18 0.38 -3.23
N GLU A 26 9.50 0.28 -3.40
CA GLU A 26 10.11 -0.01 -4.69
C GLU A 26 9.83 -1.48 -5.07
N LEU A 27 9.53 -1.71 -6.36
CA LEU A 27 9.12 -3.01 -6.88
C LEU A 27 9.86 -3.31 -8.18
N TYR A 28 10.43 -4.52 -8.27
CA TYR A 28 11.17 -4.99 -9.44
C TYR A 28 10.64 -6.37 -9.85
N LEU A 29 9.34 -6.46 -10.18
CA LEU A 29 8.63 -7.74 -10.33
C LEU A 29 9.27 -8.68 -11.36
N HIS A 30 9.72 -8.11 -12.48
CA HIS A 30 10.40 -8.84 -13.53
C HIS A 30 11.76 -9.38 -13.03
N ASP A 31 12.62 -8.51 -12.51
CA ASP A 31 13.95 -8.89 -12.01
C ASP A 31 13.87 -9.88 -10.83
N TRP A 32 12.81 -9.80 -10.03
CA TRP A 32 12.54 -10.72 -8.93
C TRP A 32 11.95 -12.06 -9.38
N GLY A 33 11.68 -12.24 -10.66
CA GLY A 33 11.12 -13.46 -11.24
C GLY A 33 9.70 -13.79 -10.78
N VAL A 34 8.95 -12.81 -10.25
CA VAL A 34 7.56 -12.97 -9.76
C VAL A 34 6.70 -13.53 -10.88
N ASP A 35 5.83 -14.51 -10.62
CA ASP A 35 5.06 -15.14 -11.69
C ASP A 35 3.87 -14.28 -12.14
N PHE A 36 3.13 -13.74 -11.16
CA PHE A 36 2.02 -12.82 -11.41
C PHE A 36 1.80 -11.89 -10.21
N ALA A 37 1.13 -10.76 -10.43
CA ALA A 37 0.72 -9.87 -9.35
C ALA A 37 -0.54 -9.09 -9.73
N CYS A 38 -1.23 -8.57 -8.74
CA CYS A 38 -2.36 -7.66 -8.92
C CYS A 38 -2.30 -6.52 -7.89
N TRP A 39 -2.93 -5.39 -8.22
CA TRP A 39 -3.03 -4.27 -7.29
C TRP A 39 -4.24 -3.40 -7.58
N CYS A 40 -4.64 -2.60 -6.60
CA CYS A 40 -5.59 -1.52 -6.78
C CYS A 40 -4.88 -0.18 -7.05
N SER A 41 -5.61 0.79 -7.59
CA SER A 41 -5.11 2.13 -7.88
C SER A 41 -5.61 3.21 -6.93
N TYR A 42 -6.61 2.91 -6.09
CA TYR A 42 -7.28 3.88 -5.24
C TYR A 42 -6.62 4.10 -3.87
N LYS A 43 -5.52 3.38 -3.57
CA LYS A 43 -4.72 3.55 -2.34
C LYS A 43 -3.59 4.54 -2.62
N TYR A 44 -2.33 4.10 -2.51
CA TYR A 44 -1.16 4.96 -2.70
C TYR A 44 -1.06 5.56 -4.11
N LEU A 45 -1.69 4.94 -5.11
CA LEU A 45 -1.78 5.46 -6.48
C LEU A 45 -2.89 6.50 -6.69
N ASN A 46 -3.63 6.91 -5.67
CA ASN A 46 -4.49 8.11 -5.65
C ASN A 46 -5.51 8.24 -6.81
N SER A 47 -6.00 7.15 -7.39
CA SER A 47 -6.85 7.23 -8.60
C SER A 47 -8.35 7.45 -8.33
N GLY A 48 -8.75 7.81 -7.11
CA GLY A 48 -10.15 7.86 -6.68
C GLY A 48 -10.77 6.49 -6.34
N ALA A 49 -11.85 6.50 -5.56
CA ALA A 49 -12.50 5.30 -5.03
C ALA A 49 -12.95 4.34 -6.13
N GLY A 50 -12.61 3.05 -6.01
CA GLY A 50 -12.99 2.04 -7.01
C GLY A 50 -12.27 2.18 -8.36
N GLY A 51 -11.14 2.88 -8.41
CA GLY A 51 -10.38 3.08 -9.65
C GLY A 51 -9.86 1.80 -10.31
N LEU A 52 -9.40 1.95 -11.56
CA LEU A 52 -8.95 0.86 -12.41
C LEU A 52 -7.75 0.10 -11.80
N ALA A 53 -7.95 -1.19 -11.51
CA ALA A 53 -6.90 -2.07 -11.01
C ALA A 53 -5.80 -2.38 -12.05
N GLY A 54 -4.70 -2.99 -11.61
CA GLY A 54 -3.63 -3.47 -12.46
C GLY A 54 -3.30 -4.94 -12.24
N ALA A 55 -2.74 -5.56 -13.28
CA ALA A 55 -2.27 -6.94 -13.25
C ALA A 55 -0.90 -7.05 -13.94
N PHE A 56 -0.09 -7.97 -13.45
CA PHE A 56 1.20 -8.34 -14.01
C PHE A 56 1.23 -9.86 -14.18
N VAL A 57 1.74 -10.31 -15.32
CA VAL A 57 2.13 -11.70 -15.58
C VAL A 57 3.51 -11.64 -16.20
N HIS A 58 4.45 -12.41 -15.67
CA HIS A 58 5.82 -12.40 -16.15
C HIS A 58 5.90 -12.87 -17.62
N GLU A 59 6.76 -12.25 -18.42
CA GLU A 59 6.84 -12.56 -19.86
C GLU A 59 7.23 -14.00 -20.18
N LYS A 60 8.01 -14.66 -19.30
CA LYS A 60 8.30 -16.11 -19.33
C LYS A 60 7.04 -16.99 -19.45
N HIS A 61 5.88 -16.47 -19.07
CA HIS A 61 4.58 -17.15 -19.13
C HIS A 61 3.72 -16.77 -20.35
N ALA A 62 4.19 -15.87 -21.22
CA ALA A 62 3.37 -15.27 -22.30
C ALA A 62 2.77 -16.29 -23.28
N TYR A 63 3.47 -17.40 -23.50
CA TYR A 63 3.06 -18.44 -24.44
C TYR A 63 2.56 -19.72 -23.76
N THR A 64 2.87 -19.93 -22.49
CA THR A 64 2.55 -21.17 -21.75
C THR A 64 1.33 -21.04 -20.85
N ILE A 65 1.08 -19.84 -20.29
CA ILE A 65 -0.08 -19.57 -19.44
C ILE A 65 -1.12 -18.80 -20.26
N LYS A 66 -2.33 -19.35 -20.32
CA LYS A 66 -3.44 -18.79 -21.09
C LYS A 66 -4.61 -18.39 -20.17
N PRO A 67 -5.37 -17.35 -20.53
CA PRO A 67 -6.55 -16.96 -19.78
C PRO A 67 -7.63 -18.05 -19.83
N THR A 68 -8.24 -18.33 -18.67
CA THR A 68 -9.44 -19.20 -18.61
C THR A 68 -10.67 -18.50 -19.17
N LEU A 69 -10.79 -17.19 -18.92
CA LEU A 69 -11.88 -16.35 -19.42
C LEU A 69 -11.34 -15.43 -20.50
N VAL A 70 -11.92 -15.51 -21.71
CA VAL A 70 -11.52 -14.71 -22.85
C VAL A 70 -12.63 -13.75 -23.24
N GLY A 71 -12.26 -12.53 -23.59
CA GLY A 71 -13.15 -11.58 -24.25
C GLY A 71 -12.44 -10.88 -25.41
N TRP A 72 -13.22 -10.17 -26.22
CA TRP A 72 -12.75 -9.57 -27.47
C TRP A 72 -11.59 -8.58 -27.32
N PHE A 73 -11.37 -8.00 -26.13
CA PHE A 73 -10.23 -7.09 -25.89
C PHE A 73 -8.90 -7.79 -25.62
N GLY A 74 -8.91 -9.12 -25.51
CA GLY A 74 -7.72 -9.98 -25.50
C GLY A 74 -7.27 -10.39 -26.91
N HIS A 75 -8.07 -10.08 -27.94
CA HIS A 75 -7.75 -10.31 -29.35
C HIS A 75 -6.85 -9.20 -29.93
N GLU A 76 -5.93 -9.55 -30.83
CA GLU A 76 -4.99 -8.65 -31.51
C GLU A 76 -5.66 -7.40 -32.10
N LEU A 77 -5.15 -6.21 -31.75
CA LEU A 77 -5.81 -4.96 -32.13
C LEU A 77 -6.00 -4.81 -33.66
N SER A 78 -5.01 -5.28 -34.44
CA SER A 78 -4.98 -5.19 -35.91
C SER A 78 -6.15 -5.91 -36.59
N THR A 79 -6.73 -6.93 -35.96
CA THR A 79 -7.82 -7.75 -36.51
C THR A 79 -9.07 -7.77 -35.63
N ARG A 80 -9.06 -7.14 -34.45
CA ARG A 80 -10.16 -7.15 -33.47
C ARG A 80 -11.50 -6.72 -34.05
N PHE A 81 -11.50 -5.70 -34.89
CA PHE A 81 -12.72 -5.14 -35.49
C PHE A 81 -13.20 -5.86 -36.75
N LYS A 82 -12.52 -6.95 -37.18
CA LYS A 82 -13.04 -7.83 -38.23
C LYS A 82 -14.27 -8.62 -37.76
N MET A 83 -14.38 -8.87 -36.45
CA MET A 83 -15.51 -9.57 -35.82
C MET A 83 -15.87 -10.91 -36.49
N ASP A 84 -14.87 -11.64 -36.98
CA ASP A 84 -15.05 -12.91 -37.72
C ASP A 84 -15.07 -14.15 -36.80
N ASN A 85 -15.07 -13.93 -35.48
CA ASN A 85 -14.97 -14.95 -34.42
C ASN A 85 -13.73 -15.86 -34.53
N LYS A 86 -12.66 -15.44 -35.23
CA LYS A 86 -11.39 -16.17 -35.31
C LYS A 86 -10.37 -15.56 -34.35
N LEU A 87 -10.42 -15.98 -33.09
CA LEU A 87 -9.59 -15.43 -32.02
C LEU A 87 -8.08 -15.48 -32.35
N GLN A 88 -7.44 -14.31 -32.34
CA GLN A 88 -5.99 -14.13 -32.35
C GLN A 88 -5.59 -13.57 -30.99
N LEU A 89 -5.32 -14.46 -30.03
CA LEU A 89 -5.10 -14.06 -28.65
C LEU A 89 -3.73 -13.39 -28.46
N ILE A 90 -3.72 -12.20 -27.86
CA ILE A 90 -2.50 -11.47 -27.52
C ILE A 90 -1.71 -12.27 -26.45
N PRO A 91 -0.40 -12.54 -26.65
CA PRO A 91 0.42 -13.19 -25.64
C PRO A 91 0.53 -12.40 -24.32
N GLY A 92 0.71 -13.10 -23.20
CA GLY A 92 0.93 -12.49 -21.88
C GLY A 92 -0.32 -11.85 -21.27
N VAL A 93 -0.10 -10.91 -20.33
CA VAL A 93 -1.17 -10.35 -19.48
C VAL A 93 -2.27 -9.64 -20.28
N THR A 94 -1.97 -9.09 -21.45
CA THR A 94 -2.99 -8.41 -22.27
C THR A 94 -4.03 -9.40 -22.83
N GLY A 95 -3.66 -10.67 -23.02
CA GLY A 95 -4.62 -11.72 -23.37
C GLY A 95 -5.68 -11.97 -22.28
N PHE A 96 -5.39 -11.63 -21.03
CA PHE A 96 -6.35 -11.73 -19.91
C PHE A 96 -7.37 -10.57 -19.87
N ARG A 97 -7.23 -9.55 -20.72
CA ARG A 97 -8.18 -8.43 -20.75
C ARG A 97 -9.45 -8.83 -21.49
N ILE A 98 -10.55 -8.94 -20.76
CA ILE A 98 -11.83 -9.42 -21.31
C ILE A 98 -12.55 -8.31 -22.10
N SER A 99 -12.73 -7.14 -21.49
CA SER A 99 -13.61 -6.08 -21.98
C SER A 99 -12.87 -4.80 -22.38
N ASN A 100 -13.59 -3.87 -23.01
CA ASN A 100 -13.08 -2.53 -23.27
C ASN A 100 -12.80 -1.78 -21.95
N PRO A 101 -11.72 -0.99 -21.87
CA PRO A 101 -11.35 -0.32 -20.62
C PRO A 101 -12.29 0.87 -20.32
N PRO A 102 -12.67 1.08 -19.05
CA PRO A 102 -13.53 2.19 -18.65
C PRO A 102 -12.75 3.52 -18.69
N ILE A 103 -12.94 4.30 -19.76
CA ILE A 103 -12.16 5.52 -20.04
C ILE A 103 -12.15 6.52 -18.87
N LEU A 104 -13.27 6.69 -18.16
CA LEU A 104 -13.35 7.62 -17.03
C LEU A 104 -12.54 7.17 -15.81
N LEU A 105 -12.20 5.88 -15.69
CA LEU A 105 -11.28 5.40 -14.64
C LEU A 105 -9.81 5.52 -15.08
N VAL A 106 -9.56 5.55 -16.39
CA VAL A 106 -8.21 5.82 -16.93
C VAL A 106 -7.79 7.25 -16.63
N CYS A 107 -8.69 8.23 -16.76
CA CYS A 107 -8.40 9.65 -16.56
C CYS A 107 -7.75 9.99 -15.19
N PRO A 108 -8.35 9.64 -14.02
CA PRO A 108 -7.76 9.96 -12.73
C PRO A 108 -6.50 9.12 -12.43
N LEU A 109 -6.43 7.87 -12.90
CA LEU A 109 -5.22 7.07 -12.80
C LEU A 109 -4.07 7.72 -13.57
N HIS A 110 -4.32 8.18 -14.80
CA HIS A 110 -3.33 8.89 -15.61
C HIS A 110 -2.84 10.16 -14.91
N ALA A 111 -3.75 11.00 -14.42
CA ALA A 111 -3.39 12.22 -13.70
C ALA A 111 -2.47 11.93 -12.49
N SER A 112 -2.78 10.88 -11.71
CA SER A 112 -1.92 10.46 -10.60
C SER A 112 -0.55 9.95 -11.07
N LEU A 113 -0.51 9.11 -12.11
CA LEU A 113 0.76 8.55 -12.61
C LEU A 113 1.70 9.62 -13.19
N GLU A 114 1.20 10.74 -13.71
CA GLU A 114 2.04 11.89 -14.10
C GLU A 114 2.73 12.53 -12.88
N ILE A 115 2.09 12.55 -11.71
CA ILE A 115 2.71 13.01 -10.46
C ILE A 115 3.82 12.04 -10.03
N PHE A 116 3.55 10.73 -10.09
CA PHE A 116 4.57 9.71 -9.78
C PHE A 116 5.77 9.77 -10.73
N LYS A 117 5.56 10.07 -12.00
CA LYS A 117 6.61 10.28 -12.99
C LYS A 117 7.51 11.46 -12.62
N GLN A 118 6.94 12.57 -12.14
CA GLN A 118 7.71 13.73 -11.68
C GLN A 118 8.43 13.45 -10.36
N ALA A 119 7.79 12.77 -9.41
CA ALA A 119 8.35 12.52 -8.07
C ALA A 119 9.39 11.40 -8.04
N THR A 120 9.22 10.35 -8.85
CA THR A 120 9.98 9.08 -8.85
C THR A 120 9.79 8.23 -7.59
N MET A 121 9.69 6.90 -7.77
CA MET A 121 9.55 5.97 -6.63
C MET A 121 10.74 6.00 -5.67
N LYS A 122 11.96 6.19 -6.18
CA LYS A 122 13.18 6.27 -5.36
C LYS A 122 13.16 7.45 -4.39
N ALA A 123 12.76 8.64 -4.87
CA ALA A 123 12.68 9.82 -4.00
C ALA A 123 11.52 9.69 -2.99
N LEU A 124 10.37 9.17 -3.42
CA LEU A 124 9.23 8.90 -2.55
C LEU A 124 9.61 7.91 -1.44
N ARG A 125 10.27 6.80 -1.78
CA ARG A 125 10.73 5.80 -0.82
C ARG A 125 11.74 6.39 0.18
N ARG A 126 12.71 7.18 -0.29
CA ARG A 126 13.66 7.89 0.57
C ARG A 126 12.95 8.80 1.58
N LYS A 127 11.97 9.59 1.13
CA LYS A 127 11.18 10.45 2.02
C LYS A 127 10.32 9.61 2.98
N SER A 128 9.70 8.53 2.52
CA SER A 128 8.90 7.63 3.36
C SER A 128 9.71 7.03 4.52
N ILE A 129 10.94 6.56 4.26
CA ILE A 129 11.83 6.03 5.29
C ILE A 129 12.07 7.08 6.39
N LEU A 130 12.38 8.32 6.00
CA LEU A 130 12.59 9.43 6.95
C LEU A 130 11.30 9.85 7.66
N LEU A 131 10.19 9.95 6.94
CA LEU A 131 8.92 10.44 7.49
C LEU A 131 8.30 9.45 8.48
N THR A 132 8.23 8.18 8.11
CA THR A 132 7.77 7.11 9.00
C THR A 132 8.79 6.82 10.10
N GLY A 133 10.10 6.96 9.80
CA GLY A 133 11.16 6.88 10.82
C GLY A 133 11.08 8.00 11.86
N TYR A 134 10.74 9.22 11.44
CA TYR A 134 10.50 10.34 12.34
C TYR A 134 9.27 10.10 13.22
N LEU A 135 8.19 9.56 12.66
CA LEU A 135 7.02 9.14 13.44
C LEU A 135 7.39 8.07 14.47
N GLU A 136 8.11 7.02 14.05
CA GLU A 136 8.59 5.95 14.94
C GLU A 136 9.49 6.50 16.05
N TYR A 137 10.43 7.39 15.71
CA TYR A 137 11.32 8.05 16.65
C TYR A 137 10.51 8.81 17.71
N MET A 138 9.58 9.67 17.29
CA MET A 138 8.78 10.47 18.22
C MET A 138 7.93 9.59 19.15
N ILE A 139 7.28 8.55 18.62
CA ILE A 139 6.52 7.59 19.46
C ILE A 139 7.42 6.95 20.50
N LYS A 140 8.61 6.48 20.10
CA LYS A 140 9.58 5.89 21.03
C LYS A 140 10.07 6.91 22.05
N GLN A 141 10.39 8.15 21.65
CA GLN A 141 10.87 9.16 22.60
C GLN A 141 9.83 9.51 23.68
N TYR A 142 8.54 9.62 23.34
CA TYR A 142 7.51 10.02 24.30
C TYR A 142 6.87 8.86 25.07
N TYR A 143 6.89 7.64 24.53
CA TYR A 143 6.14 6.49 25.09
C TYR A 143 6.96 5.21 25.25
N SER A 144 8.29 5.26 25.14
CA SER A 144 9.11 4.09 25.53
C SER A 144 9.06 3.90 27.05
N GLN A 145 9.10 2.64 27.48
CA GLN A 145 9.04 2.27 28.89
C GLN A 145 10.30 2.78 29.60
N ASP A 146 10.20 3.92 30.28
CA ASP A 146 11.21 4.28 31.26
C ASP A 146 11.01 3.41 32.51
N LYS A 147 12.09 2.80 32.99
CA LYS A 147 12.08 1.85 34.13
C LYS A 147 11.91 2.54 35.47
N ALA A 148 12.01 3.87 35.50
CA ALA A 148 11.82 4.69 36.68
C ALA A 148 10.55 5.54 36.51
N GLU A 149 9.49 5.09 37.19
CA GLU A 149 8.34 5.88 37.62
C GLU A 149 7.24 6.27 36.61
N THR A 150 6.01 5.97 37.08
CA THR A 150 4.68 6.53 36.76
C THR A 150 3.82 5.85 35.70
N LYS A 151 2.51 5.88 35.99
CA LYS A 151 1.35 5.21 35.37
C LYS A 151 1.04 5.61 33.91
N LYS A 152 2.05 5.96 33.11
CA LYS A 152 1.86 6.45 31.73
C LYS A 152 1.38 5.37 30.79
N THR A 153 0.53 5.77 29.87
CA THR A 153 -0.05 4.94 28.81
C THR A 153 1.04 4.49 27.85
N VAL A 154 1.09 3.19 27.59
CA VAL A 154 2.07 2.57 26.71
C VAL A 154 1.52 2.56 25.28
N VAL A 155 2.35 3.01 24.34
CA VAL A 155 2.12 2.91 22.89
C VAL A 155 3.12 1.94 22.29
N ASN A 156 2.64 0.84 21.71
CA ASN A 156 3.49 -0.15 21.05
C ASN A 156 3.33 -0.07 19.53
N ILE A 157 4.43 -0.30 18.81
CA ILE A 157 4.44 -0.39 17.34
C ILE A 157 4.48 -1.88 16.96
N ILE A 158 3.44 -2.39 16.29
CA ILE A 158 3.41 -3.76 15.76
C ILE A 158 4.29 -3.89 14.52
N THR A 159 4.28 -2.85 13.67
CA THR A 159 5.05 -2.86 12.42
C THR A 159 6.54 -3.11 12.69
N PRO A 160 7.24 -3.94 11.88
CA PRO A 160 8.67 -4.18 12.04
C PRO A 160 9.49 -2.87 12.11
N SER A 161 10.50 -2.84 12.97
CA SER A 161 11.40 -1.69 13.15
C SER A 161 12.41 -1.54 12.01
N SER A 162 12.79 -2.65 11.38
CA SER A 162 13.66 -2.67 10.20
C SER A 162 13.03 -1.84 9.08
N ILE A 163 13.77 -0.85 8.58
CA ILE A 163 13.28 0.07 7.56
C ILE A 163 12.91 -0.64 6.26
N GLU A 164 13.56 -1.77 5.95
CA GLU A 164 13.32 -2.57 4.74
C GLU A 164 12.08 -3.46 4.85
N ASP A 165 11.64 -3.76 6.08
CA ASP A 165 10.50 -4.64 6.35
C ASP A 165 9.19 -3.87 6.56
N ARG A 166 9.15 -2.58 6.16
CA ARG A 166 7.96 -1.73 6.25
C ARG A 166 7.85 -0.69 5.13
N GLY A 167 6.60 -0.33 4.81
CA GLY A 167 6.25 0.84 3.98
C GLY A 167 5.98 2.10 4.81
N CYS A 168 5.09 2.96 4.31
CA CYS A 168 4.66 4.18 5.02
C CYS A 168 3.94 3.91 6.35
N GLN A 169 3.23 2.78 6.47
CA GLN A 169 2.28 2.52 7.55
C GLN A 169 2.95 1.99 8.84
N LEU A 170 2.64 2.61 9.98
CA LEU A 170 2.80 2.02 11.30
C LEU A 170 1.44 1.60 11.87
N THR A 171 1.39 0.41 12.45
CA THR A 171 0.25 -0.06 13.25
C THR A 171 0.60 0.09 14.72
N LEU A 172 -0.18 0.87 15.44
CA LEU A 172 0.00 1.22 16.85
C LEU A 172 -1.02 0.51 17.72
N THR A 173 -0.61 0.03 18.90
CA THR A 173 -1.51 -0.44 19.95
C THR A 173 -1.29 0.34 21.24
N PHE A 174 -2.30 0.32 22.10
CA PHE A 174 -2.37 1.16 23.28
C PHE A 174 -2.72 0.32 24.51
N SER A 175 -2.17 0.67 25.68
CA SER A 175 -2.57 0.07 26.97
C SER A 175 -3.88 0.63 27.54
N VAL A 176 -4.52 1.54 26.80
CA VAL A 176 -5.87 2.06 27.04
C VAL A 176 -6.79 1.64 25.88
N PRO A 177 -8.13 1.69 26.03
CA PRO A 177 -9.04 1.27 24.98
C PRO A 177 -8.81 2.04 23.67
N MET A 178 -8.31 1.36 22.63
CA MET A 178 -8.00 1.98 21.33
C MET A 178 -9.19 2.72 20.72
N LYS A 179 -10.43 2.26 20.94
CA LYS A 179 -11.63 2.93 20.44
C LYS A 179 -11.75 4.38 20.93
N GLN A 180 -11.39 4.65 22.18
CA GLN A 180 -11.42 6.00 22.75
C GLN A 180 -10.32 6.86 22.11
N VAL A 181 -9.11 6.32 22.00
CA VAL A 181 -7.98 7.01 21.34
C VAL A 181 -8.34 7.38 19.89
N PHE A 182 -8.88 6.42 19.14
CA PHE A 182 -9.30 6.61 17.76
C PHE A 182 -10.37 7.70 17.61
N GLN A 183 -11.44 7.63 18.41
CA GLN A 183 -12.53 8.61 18.36
C GLN A 183 -12.05 10.03 18.74
N GLU A 184 -11.17 10.15 19.73
CA GLU A 184 -10.65 11.46 20.14
C GLU A 184 -9.66 12.04 19.11
N LEU A 185 -8.87 11.21 18.43
CA LEU A 185 -8.05 11.62 17.29
C LEU A 185 -8.92 12.07 16.10
N GLU A 186 -9.96 11.31 15.77
CA GLU A 186 -10.91 11.64 14.69
C GLU A 186 -11.62 12.96 14.93
N LYS A 187 -12.13 13.21 16.15
CA LYS A 187 -12.73 14.50 16.56
C LYS A 187 -11.78 15.69 16.40
N ARG A 188 -10.47 15.44 16.45
CA ARG A 188 -9.41 16.45 16.28
C ARG A 188 -8.89 16.54 14.84
N GLY A 189 -9.57 15.88 13.88
CA GLY A 189 -9.26 15.94 12.46
C GLY A 189 -8.15 15.00 12.00
N VAL A 190 -7.71 14.05 12.84
CA VAL A 190 -6.73 13.03 12.43
C VAL A 190 -7.46 11.89 11.74
N VAL A 191 -7.27 11.77 10.43
CA VAL A 191 -7.82 10.67 9.62
C VAL A 191 -6.83 9.50 9.62
N CYS A 192 -7.22 8.40 10.27
CA CYS A 192 -6.46 7.16 10.32
C CYS A 192 -7.41 5.96 10.24
N ASP A 193 -6.88 4.75 10.14
CA ASP A 193 -7.71 3.54 10.11
C ASP A 193 -7.67 2.82 11.45
N LYS A 194 -8.81 2.30 11.88
CA LYS A 194 -8.94 1.47 13.07
C LYS A 194 -8.97 0.01 12.67
N ARG A 195 -8.21 -0.83 13.38
CA ARG A 195 -8.26 -2.28 13.23
C ARG A 195 -8.46 -3.03 14.54
N GLU A 196 -9.57 -3.75 14.63
CA GLU A 196 -9.84 -4.64 15.75
C GLU A 196 -8.76 -5.74 15.85
N PRO A 197 -8.41 -6.22 17.06
CA PRO A 197 -9.02 -5.85 18.34
C PRO A 197 -8.48 -4.55 18.97
N ASN A 198 -7.27 -4.07 18.64
CA ASN A 198 -6.66 -2.94 19.38
C ASN A 198 -5.65 -2.09 18.59
N GLY A 199 -5.73 -2.05 17.26
CA GLY A 199 -4.77 -1.34 16.39
C GLY A 199 -5.31 -0.03 15.80
N ILE A 200 -4.47 1.00 15.72
CA ILE A 200 -4.66 2.17 14.83
C ILE A 200 -3.55 2.15 13.79
N ARG A 201 -3.92 2.30 12.51
CA ARG A 201 -2.96 2.36 11.39
C ARG A 201 -2.81 3.79 10.93
N VAL A 202 -1.59 4.29 10.98
CA VAL A 202 -1.19 5.62 10.51
C VAL A 202 -0.15 5.45 9.41
N ALA A 203 -0.36 6.10 8.27
CA ALA A 203 0.49 5.95 7.09
C ALA A 203 0.82 7.31 6.47
N PRO A 204 1.75 8.08 7.07
CA PRO A 204 2.16 9.35 6.48
C PRO A 204 2.85 9.08 5.13
N VAL A 205 2.26 9.55 4.04
CA VAL A 205 2.77 9.31 2.68
C VAL A 205 3.65 10.43 2.17
N PRO A 206 4.69 10.12 1.39
CA PRO A 206 5.68 11.10 0.95
C PRO A 206 5.15 12.14 -0.04
N LEU A 207 4.07 11.87 -0.78
CA LEU A 207 3.56 12.82 -1.77
C LEU A 207 2.96 14.07 -1.12
N TYR A 208 2.15 13.91 -0.08
CA TYR A 208 1.33 15.01 0.46
C TYR A 208 1.29 15.09 1.99
N ASN A 209 2.00 14.22 2.72
CA ASN A 209 2.27 14.45 4.14
C ASN A 209 3.64 15.09 4.36
N SER A 210 3.70 15.92 5.40
CA SER A 210 4.87 16.65 5.85
C SER A 210 5.37 16.12 7.19
N PHE A 211 6.63 16.42 7.52
CA PHE A 211 7.15 16.17 8.87
C PHE A 211 6.38 16.96 9.94
N HIS A 212 5.81 18.11 9.57
CA HIS A 212 4.96 18.88 10.47
C HIS A 212 3.63 18.18 10.77
N ASP A 213 3.06 17.42 9.82
CA ASP A 213 1.87 16.59 10.08
C ASP A 213 2.18 15.51 11.11
N VAL A 214 3.35 14.87 11.02
CA VAL A 214 3.82 13.90 12.00
C VAL A 214 3.98 14.56 13.38
N TYR A 215 4.58 15.75 13.45
CA TYR A 215 4.70 16.51 14.70
C TYR A 215 3.34 16.85 15.31
N LYS A 216 2.40 17.36 14.50
CA LYS A 216 1.02 17.64 14.94
C LYS A 216 0.32 16.38 15.44
N PHE A 217 0.47 15.27 14.72
CA PHE A 217 -0.10 13.98 15.12
C PHE A 217 0.39 13.56 16.51
N ILE A 218 1.69 13.65 16.79
CA ILE A 218 2.27 13.27 18.08
C ILE A 218 1.75 14.16 19.22
N ASN A 219 1.65 15.48 19.00
CA ASN A 219 1.10 16.39 20.01
C ASN A 219 -0.37 16.10 20.31
N LEU A 220 -1.17 15.84 19.28
CA LEU A 220 -2.58 15.46 19.46
C LEU A 220 -2.70 14.10 20.15
N LEU A 221 -1.87 13.13 19.78
CA LEU A 221 -1.84 11.82 20.44
C LEU A 221 -1.50 11.97 21.92
N THR A 222 -0.50 12.79 22.28
CA THR A 222 -0.13 13.08 23.66
C THR A 222 -1.30 13.65 24.44
N SER A 223 -1.94 14.70 23.91
CA SER A 223 -3.12 15.31 24.53
C SER A 223 -4.27 14.32 24.75
N VAL A 224 -4.49 13.40 23.80
CA VAL A 224 -5.52 12.37 23.89
C VAL A 224 -5.19 11.34 24.98
N LEU A 225 -3.95 10.89 25.07
CA LEU A 225 -3.53 9.91 26.06
C LEU A 225 -3.53 10.49 27.49
N ASP A 226 -3.05 11.72 27.68
CA ASP A 226 -3.08 12.42 28.97
C ASP A 226 -4.52 12.64 29.49
N SER A 227 -5.44 12.95 28.57
CA SER A 227 -6.87 13.10 28.89
C SER A 227 -7.54 11.76 29.26
N ALA A 228 -7.07 10.65 28.69
CA ALA A 228 -7.58 9.31 29.00
C ALA A 228 -7.11 8.82 30.37
N GLU A 229 -5.91 9.23 30.81
CA GLU A 229 -5.39 8.97 32.16
C GLU A 229 -6.13 9.76 33.23
N SER A 230 -6.48 11.02 32.94
CA SER A 230 -7.19 11.91 33.87
C SER A 230 -8.64 11.49 34.16
N LYS A 231 -9.21 10.59 33.35
CA LYS A 231 -10.58 10.07 33.49
C LYS A 231 -10.64 8.70 34.20
N LYS A 232 -9.50 8.15 34.62
CA LYS A 232 -9.43 6.95 35.48
C LYS A 232 -9.44 7.35 36.95
#